data_AF-A0A524LYR7-F1
#
_entry.id   AF-A0A524LYR7-F1
#
_cell.length_a   1.000
_cell.length_b   1.000
_cell.length_c   1.000
_cell.angle_alpha   90.00
_cell.angle_beta   90.00
_cell.angle_gamma   90.00
#
_symmetry.space_group_name_H-M   'P 1'
#
loop_
_entity.id
_entity.type
_entity.pdbx_description
1 polymer ?
#
loop_
_entity_poly.entity_id
_entity_poly.type
_entity_poly.pdbx_seq_one_letter_code
_entity_poly.pdbx_strand_id
1 'polypeptide(L)'
;MNTPKTKGPRSLRPLLLLVFVLLTWGTVSAQESAIVRTGMPLNVWLTFAGIATAPRSYDQEGVGFSYESDAFTLRIDGILNNDQKYTPSETHMRGRYFDLRDGSVRVSVGDFGLTAGRMVHTDEVFGPYSLFISSMERPTTAIDLRYDNGFFFYGTRWLEL
;
A
#
# COMPACT_ATOMS: atom_id res chain seq x y z
N MET A 1 53.22 -19.00 -9.34
CA MET A 1 52.85 -17.64 -9.79
C MET A 1 51.34 -17.67 -10.03
N ASN A 2 50.55 -17.26 -9.03
CA ASN A 2 49.09 -17.46 -9.00
C ASN A 2 48.39 -16.27 -9.66
N THR A 3 47.59 -16.54 -10.68
CA THR A 3 46.73 -15.59 -11.38
C THR A 3 45.47 -15.27 -10.55
N PRO A 4 45.03 -14.00 -10.48
CA PRO A 4 43.84 -13.63 -9.71
C PRO A 4 42.55 -13.96 -10.47
N LYS A 5 41.61 -14.62 -9.78
CA LYS A 5 40.21 -14.82 -10.25
C LYS A 5 39.50 -13.47 -10.33
N THR A 6 39.01 -13.12 -11.51
CA THR A 6 38.12 -11.97 -11.74
C THR A 6 36.75 -12.23 -11.12
N LYS A 7 36.34 -11.35 -10.20
CA LYS A 7 34.98 -11.30 -9.65
C LYS A 7 34.00 -10.95 -10.78
N GLY A 8 33.02 -11.83 -11.00
CA GLY A 8 31.92 -11.58 -11.94
C GLY A 8 31.09 -10.34 -11.55
N PRO A 9 30.40 -9.71 -12.53
CA PRO A 9 29.67 -8.48 -12.30
C PRO A 9 28.49 -8.72 -11.35
N ARG A 10 28.51 -8.01 -10.21
CA ARG A 10 27.36 -7.92 -9.30
C ARG A 10 26.18 -7.32 -10.07
N SER A 11 25.03 -7.97 -9.96
CA SER A 11 23.79 -7.64 -10.67
C SER A 11 23.32 -6.22 -10.37
N LEU A 12 23.60 -5.29 -11.30
CA LEU A 12 23.10 -3.91 -11.33
C LEU A 12 21.63 -3.77 -11.77
N ARG A 13 20.90 -4.89 -11.87
CA ARG A 13 19.55 -4.94 -12.45
C ARG A 13 18.44 -4.21 -11.65
N PRO A 14 18.45 -4.11 -10.31
CA PRO A 14 17.37 -3.39 -9.63
C PRO A 14 17.51 -1.86 -9.70
N LEU A 15 18.73 -1.33 -9.87
CA LEU A 15 18.97 0.12 -9.90
C LEU A 15 18.49 0.76 -11.21
N LEU A 16 18.57 0.00 -12.31
CA LEU A 16 18.22 0.50 -13.66
C LEU A 16 16.70 0.63 -13.85
N LEU A 17 15.91 -0.15 -13.11
CA LEU A 17 14.44 -0.10 -13.16
C LEU A 17 13.88 1.10 -12.39
N LEU A 18 14.57 1.52 -11.31
CA LEU A 18 14.24 2.72 -10.54
C LEU A 18 14.47 4.01 -11.36
N VAL A 19 15.47 4.01 -12.25
CA VAL A 19 15.77 5.14 -13.14
C VAL A 19 14.79 5.24 -14.32
N PHE A 20 14.25 4.11 -14.80
CA PHE A 20 13.31 4.13 -15.92
C PHE A 20 11.95 4.76 -15.56
N VAL A 21 11.50 4.63 -14.31
CA VAL A 21 10.26 5.26 -13.82
C VAL A 21 10.42 6.77 -13.63
N LEU A 22 11.65 7.28 -13.44
CA LEU A 22 11.92 8.72 -13.25
C LEU A 22 11.93 9.53 -14.56
N LEU A 23 11.85 8.89 -15.74
CA LEU A 23 12.12 9.53 -17.03
C LEU A 23 10.90 9.77 -17.94
N THR A 24 9.69 9.40 -17.53
CA THR A 24 8.46 9.66 -18.30
C THR A 24 7.70 10.89 -17.80
N TRP A 25 8.30 12.07 -17.97
CA TRP A 25 7.54 13.32 -17.99
C TRP A 25 6.82 13.43 -19.34
N GLY A 26 5.64 12.85 -19.43
CA GLY A 26 4.73 13.00 -20.57
C GLY A 26 3.31 12.83 -20.09
N THR A 27 2.42 13.75 -20.47
CA THR A 27 0.98 13.80 -20.13
C THR A 27 0.32 12.42 -20.01
N VAL A 28 0.05 11.97 -18.79
CA VAL A 28 -0.62 10.70 -18.51
C VAL A 28 -2.07 11.01 -18.09
N SER A 29 -3.07 10.54 -18.84
CA SER A 29 -4.48 10.51 -18.41
C SER A 29 -4.88 9.13 -17.84
N ALA A 30 -3.91 8.42 -17.28
CA ALA A 30 -4.02 7.04 -16.84
C ALA A 30 -3.48 6.91 -15.41
N GLN A 31 -4.09 6.00 -14.65
CA GLN A 31 -3.54 5.58 -13.37
C GLN A 31 -2.38 4.63 -13.66
N GLU A 32 -1.16 5.04 -13.32
CA GLU A 32 0.03 4.21 -13.46
C GLU A 32 0.52 3.79 -12.07
N SER A 33 0.73 2.48 -11.90
CA SER A 33 1.31 1.92 -10.70
C SER A 33 2.57 1.16 -11.06
N ALA A 34 3.70 1.59 -10.53
CA ALA A 34 4.97 0.89 -10.71
C ALA A 34 5.27 0.08 -9.44
N ILE A 35 5.38 -1.24 -9.58
CA ILE A 35 5.72 -2.15 -8.47
C ILE A 35 7.14 -2.66 -8.68
N VAL A 36 8.03 -2.41 -7.73
CA VAL A 36 9.36 -3.00 -7.70
C VAL A 36 9.34 -4.21 -6.76
N ARG A 37 9.34 -5.41 -7.34
CA ARG A 37 9.52 -6.66 -6.60
C ARG A 37 11.01 -6.90 -6.40
N THR A 38 11.45 -6.95 -5.15
CA THR A 38 12.88 -7.02 -4.82
C THR A 38 13.44 -8.46 -4.80
N GLY A 39 12.58 -9.47 -4.91
CA GLY A 39 12.97 -10.88 -4.69
C GLY A 39 13.20 -11.22 -3.20
N MET A 40 12.96 -10.26 -2.31
CA MET A 40 12.92 -10.37 -0.86
C MET A 40 11.46 -10.20 -0.39
N PRO A 41 11.13 -10.44 0.89
CA PRO A 41 9.82 -10.14 1.45
C PRO A 41 9.37 -8.67 1.38
N LEU A 42 10.14 -7.78 0.73
CA LEU A 42 9.86 -6.35 0.60
C LEU A 42 9.31 -6.01 -0.79
N ASN A 43 8.11 -5.43 -0.82
CA ASN A 43 7.50 -4.82 -2.00
C ASN A 43 7.44 -3.30 -1.81
N VAL A 44 7.69 -2.55 -2.89
CA VAL A 44 7.51 -1.10 -2.93
C VAL A 44 6.73 -0.76 -4.19
N TRP A 45 5.76 0.14 -4.07
CA TRP A 45 5.01 0.66 -5.22
C TRP A 45 4.85 2.17 -5.16
N LEU A 46 4.76 2.75 -6.36
CA LEU A 46 4.40 4.13 -6.57
C LEU A 46 3.09 4.18 -7.35
N THR A 47 2.23 5.13 -7.02
CA THR A 47 0.96 5.37 -7.70
C THR A 47 0.92 6.80 -8.21
N PHE A 48 0.58 6.99 -9.48
CA PHE A 48 0.34 8.30 -10.05
C PHE A 48 -0.97 8.26 -10.82
N ALA A 49 -1.86 9.23 -10.61
CA ALA A 49 -3.07 9.40 -11.41
C ALA A 49 -3.38 10.89 -11.51
N GLY A 50 -3.84 11.38 -12.67
CA GLY A 50 -4.30 12.76 -12.77
C GLY A 50 -4.46 13.28 -14.18
N ILE A 51 -4.98 14.51 -14.30
CA ILE A 51 -5.06 15.27 -15.56
C ILE A 51 -4.30 16.58 -15.33
N ALA A 52 -3.02 16.62 -15.71
CA ALA A 52 -2.08 17.69 -15.37
C ALA A 52 -2.23 19.00 -16.18
N THR A 53 -3.38 19.26 -16.81
CA THR A 53 -3.47 20.30 -17.87
C THR A 53 -4.26 21.55 -17.48
N ALA A 54 -4.81 21.66 -16.27
CA ALA A 54 -5.63 22.82 -15.87
C ALA A 54 -5.43 23.24 -14.40
N PRO A 55 -5.66 24.52 -14.02
CA PRO A 55 -5.60 25.02 -12.63
C PRO A 55 -6.64 24.38 -11.69
N ARG A 56 -7.46 23.45 -12.20
CA ARG A 56 -8.40 22.59 -11.49
C ARG A 56 -8.13 21.13 -11.89
N SER A 57 -6.90 20.67 -11.69
CA SER A 57 -6.50 19.31 -11.99
C SER A 57 -6.86 18.38 -10.83
N TYR A 58 -7.48 17.24 -11.15
CA TYR A 58 -7.47 16.08 -10.26
C TYR A 58 -6.11 15.42 -10.39
N ASP A 59 -5.45 15.18 -9.25
CA ASP A 59 -4.18 14.46 -9.21
C ASP A 59 -4.00 13.70 -7.90
N GLN A 60 -3.31 12.57 -8.00
CA GLN A 60 -3.03 11.64 -6.93
C GLN A 60 -1.60 11.13 -7.10
N GLU A 61 -0.82 11.27 -6.04
CA GLU A 61 0.56 10.79 -5.96
C GLU A 61 0.66 9.89 -4.73
N GLY A 62 1.12 8.66 -4.89
CA GLY A 62 1.09 7.65 -3.83
C GLY A 62 2.39 6.90 -3.72
N VAL A 63 2.70 6.49 -2.50
CA VAL A 63 3.80 5.60 -2.18
C VAL A 63 3.30 4.56 -1.20
N GLY A 64 3.67 3.32 -1.47
CA GLY A 64 3.44 2.26 -0.52
C GLY A 64 4.56 1.24 -0.50
N PHE A 65 4.62 0.54 0.60
CA PHE A 65 5.52 -0.57 0.80
C PHE A 65 4.85 -1.66 1.63
N SER A 66 5.22 -2.90 1.36
CA SER A 66 4.85 -4.03 2.21
C SER A 66 6.07 -4.87 2.52
N TYR A 67 6.13 -5.37 3.74
CA TYR A 67 7.04 -6.41 4.15
C TYR A 67 6.22 -7.62 4.58
N GLU A 68 6.46 -8.78 4.00
CA GLU A 68 5.67 -9.99 4.21
C GLU A 68 6.55 -11.20 4.53
N SER A 69 6.41 -11.73 5.74
CA SER A 69 6.98 -13.01 6.16
C SER A 69 5.90 -13.86 6.83
N ASP A 70 6.19 -15.14 7.06
CA ASP A 70 5.23 -16.09 7.66
C ASP A 70 4.70 -15.63 9.02
N ALA A 71 5.55 -15.01 9.83
CA ALA A 71 5.22 -14.57 11.19
C ALA A 71 4.86 -13.08 11.29
N PHE A 72 5.16 -12.28 10.28
CA PHE A 72 5.06 -10.82 10.37
C PHE A 72 4.76 -10.20 9.01
N THR A 73 3.73 -9.35 8.96
CA THR A 73 3.42 -8.49 7.81
C THR A 73 3.34 -7.04 8.24
N LEU A 74 3.93 -6.14 7.46
CA LEU A 74 3.78 -4.69 7.59
C LEU A 74 3.30 -4.16 6.24
N ARG A 75 2.27 -3.32 6.24
CA ARG A 75 1.79 -2.65 5.03
C ARG A 75 1.57 -1.18 5.33
N ILE A 76 2.16 -0.33 4.48
CA ILE A 76 1.92 1.11 4.50
C ILE A 76 1.61 1.55 3.08
N ASP A 77 0.48 2.24 2.90
CA ASP A 77 0.03 2.81 1.63
C ASP A 77 -0.51 4.21 1.89
N GLY A 78 0.24 5.21 1.46
CA GLY A 78 -0.11 6.62 1.62
C GLY A 78 -0.27 7.28 0.27
N ILE A 79 -1.29 8.13 0.15
CA ILE A 79 -1.52 8.95 -1.04
C ILE A 79 -1.62 10.42 -0.65
N LEU A 80 -1.12 11.27 -1.53
CA LEU A 80 -1.38 12.69 -1.56
C LEU A 80 -2.44 12.91 -2.64
N ASN A 81 -3.63 13.32 -2.24
CA ASN A 81 -4.78 13.42 -3.13
C ASN A 81 -5.22 14.87 -3.32
N ASN A 82 -5.62 15.22 -4.54
CA ASN A 82 -6.20 16.51 -4.91
C ASN A 82 -7.55 16.30 -5.61
N ASP A 83 -8.62 16.30 -4.82
CA ASP A 83 -10.00 16.14 -5.30
C ASP A 83 -10.77 17.48 -5.35
N GLN A 84 -10.08 18.61 -5.20
CA GLN A 84 -10.64 19.97 -5.09
C GLN A 84 -11.56 20.18 -3.89
N LYS A 85 -11.58 19.26 -2.92
CA LYS A 85 -12.32 19.44 -1.67
C LYS A 85 -11.76 20.59 -0.84
N TYR A 86 -10.44 20.79 -0.90
CA TYR A 86 -9.75 21.87 -0.19
C TYR A 86 -9.30 22.94 -1.18
N THR A 87 -9.56 24.19 -0.82
CA THR A 87 -9.02 25.32 -1.58
C THR A 87 -7.51 25.40 -1.30
N PRO A 88 -6.66 25.77 -2.29
CA PRO A 88 -5.24 26.03 -2.09
C PRO A 88 -4.98 27.28 -1.23
N SER A 89 -5.50 27.32 0.00
CA SER A 89 -5.21 28.39 0.96
C SER A 89 -3.87 28.19 1.65
N GLU A 90 -3.35 26.96 1.64
CA GLU A 90 -2.09 26.59 2.28
C GLU A 90 -0.97 26.43 1.24
N THR A 91 0.13 27.18 1.43
CA THR A 91 1.24 27.31 0.48
C THR A 91 1.92 25.99 0.12
N HIS A 92 1.99 25.07 1.09
CA HIS A 92 2.74 23.81 0.95
C HIS A 92 1.89 22.69 0.36
N MET A 93 0.64 22.56 0.83
CA MET A 93 -0.23 21.46 0.41
C MET A 93 -0.99 21.77 -0.88
N ARG A 94 -1.16 23.06 -1.25
CA ARG A 94 -1.77 23.50 -2.53
C ARG A 94 -3.13 22.84 -2.83
N GLY A 95 -3.95 22.59 -1.80
CA GLY A 95 -5.25 21.93 -1.93
C GLY A 95 -5.20 20.40 -1.91
N ARG A 96 -3.99 19.81 -1.87
CA ARG A 96 -3.78 18.38 -1.67
C ARG A 96 -3.92 18.01 -0.19
N TYR A 97 -4.30 16.77 0.11
CA TYR A 97 -4.32 16.24 1.47
C TYR A 97 -3.71 14.84 1.51
N PHE A 98 -3.12 14.49 2.65
CA PHE A 98 -2.59 13.15 2.88
C PHE A 98 -3.71 12.20 3.30
N ASP A 99 -3.77 11.05 2.66
CA ASP A 99 -4.69 9.96 2.99
C ASP A 99 -3.90 8.66 3.15
N LEU A 100 -3.97 8.08 4.35
CA LEU A 100 -3.38 6.80 4.66
C LEU A 100 -4.41 5.71 4.35
N ARG A 101 -4.22 5.04 3.22
CA ARG A 101 -5.11 3.96 2.74
C ARG A 101 -4.89 2.67 3.51
N ASP A 102 -3.64 2.39 3.86
CA ASP A 102 -3.28 1.27 4.71
C ASP A 102 -2.07 1.63 5.59
N GLY A 103 -2.12 1.22 6.84
CA GLY A 103 -1.05 1.38 7.82
C GLY A 103 -1.21 0.29 8.86
N SER A 104 -1.08 -0.96 8.44
CA SER A 104 -1.37 -2.14 9.25
C SER A 104 -0.14 -3.01 9.49
N VAL A 105 -0.15 -3.65 10.65
CA VAL A 105 0.82 -4.65 11.07
C VAL A 105 0.06 -5.92 11.41
N ARG A 106 0.55 -7.06 10.94
CA ARG A 106 0.10 -8.39 11.33
C ARG A 106 1.24 -9.18 11.95
N VAL A 107 0.93 -9.88 13.03
CA VAL A 107 1.80 -10.87 13.65
C VAL A 107 1.06 -12.20 13.68
N SER A 108 1.73 -13.27 13.27
CA SER A 108 1.19 -14.62 13.24
C SER A 108 2.05 -15.54 14.11
N VAL A 109 1.43 -16.28 15.01
CA VAL A 109 2.07 -17.24 15.91
C VAL A 109 1.23 -18.52 15.94
N GLY A 110 1.67 -19.53 15.17
CA GLY A 110 0.91 -20.76 14.98
C GLY A 110 -0.46 -20.47 14.35
N ASP A 111 -1.51 -20.94 14.99
CA ASP A 111 -2.90 -20.76 14.56
C ASP A 111 -3.47 -19.37 14.90
N PHE A 112 -2.72 -18.53 15.63
CA PHE A 112 -3.16 -17.19 16.04
C PHE A 112 -2.58 -16.11 15.12
N GLY A 113 -3.43 -15.17 14.72
CA GLY A 113 -3.06 -13.94 14.00
C GLY A 113 -3.62 -12.71 14.70
N LEU A 114 -2.78 -11.70 14.90
CA LEU A 114 -3.18 -10.38 15.37
C LEU A 114 -2.86 -9.36 14.28
N THR A 115 -3.85 -8.60 13.82
CA THR A 115 -3.66 -7.47 12.91
C THR A 115 -4.11 -6.19 13.59
N ALA A 116 -3.31 -5.13 13.52
CA ALA A 116 -3.66 -3.83 14.07
C ALA A 116 -3.21 -2.69 13.15
N GLY A 117 -3.96 -1.60 13.13
CA GLY A 117 -3.62 -0.39 12.40
C GLY A 117 -4.77 0.13 11.55
N ARG A 118 -4.46 0.97 10.57
CA ARG A 118 -5.46 1.54 9.68
C ARG A 118 -5.61 0.64 8.45
N MET A 119 -6.77 0.02 8.27
CA MET A 119 -7.00 -0.93 7.19
C MET A 119 -8.43 -0.83 6.67
N VAL A 120 -8.60 -1.18 5.40
CA VAL A 120 -9.93 -1.41 4.83
C VAL A 120 -10.48 -2.69 5.42
N HIS A 121 -11.68 -2.63 5.97
CA HIS A 121 -12.39 -3.81 6.46
C HIS A 121 -13.55 -4.12 5.51
N THR A 122 -13.60 -5.36 5.06
CA THR A 122 -14.75 -5.93 4.38
C THR A 122 -15.35 -7.02 5.25
N ASP A 123 -16.58 -7.40 4.95
CA ASP A 123 -17.20 -8.56 5.58
C ASP A 123 -16.41 -9.83 5.26
N GLU A 124 -16.36 -10.75 6.21
CA GLU A 124 -15.64 -12.01 6.07
C GLU A 124 -16.39 -13.00 5.14
N VAL A 125 -17.73 -12.93 5.14
CA VAL A 125 -18.58 -13.79 4.31
C VAL A 125 -19.07 -12.99 3.11
N PHE A 126 -18.61 -13.35 1.92
CA PHE A 126 -19.17 -12.83 0.67
C PHE A 126 -20.49 -13.54 0.36
N GLY A 127 -21.62 -12.93 0.70
CA GLY A 127 -22.94 -13.50 0.43
C GLY A 127 -24.09 -12.60 0.85
N PRO A 128 -25.33 -12.95 0.51
CA PRO A 128 -26.53 -12.16 0.84
C PRO A 128 -26.82 -12.06 2.34
N TYR A 129 -26.06 -12.78 3.17
CA TYR A 129 -26.15 -12.78 4.63
C TYR A 129 -24.98 -12.04 5.29
N SER A 130 -24.18 -11.31 4.50
CA SER A 130 -23.12 -10.47 5.06
C SER A 130 -23.74 -9.25 5.73
N LEU A 131 -23.39 -9.04 7.00
CA LEU A 131 -23.73 -7.82 7.73
C LEU A 131 -22.71 -6.77 7.33
N PHE A 132 -23.01 -6.04 6.24
CA PHE A 132 -22.14 -4.98 5.73
C PHE A 132 -21.80 -3.99 6.83
N ILE A 133 -20.58 -4.06 7.34
CA ILE A 133 -20.10 -3.09 8.33
C ILE A 133 -19.93 -1.71 7.64
N SER A 134 -19.57 -1.70 6.35
CA SER A 134 -19.51 -0.49 5.54
C SER A 134 -19.71 -0.80 4.05
N SER A 135 -20.53 -0.01 3.36
CA SER A 135 -20.72 -0.08 1.90
C SER A 135 -19.63 0.66 1.12
N MET A 136 -18.77 1.42 1.80
CA MET A 136 -17.63 2.11 1.21
C MET A 136 -16.34 1.57 1.83
N GLU A 137 -15.34 1.26 1.01
CA GLU A 137 -13.99 0.82 1.41
C GLU A 137 -13.21 1.97 2.07
N ARG A 138 -13.72 2.46 3.20
CA ARG A 138 -13.04 3.48 3.99
C ARG A 138 -12.11 2.80 4.99
N PRO A 139 -10.80 3.10 4.93
CA PRO A 139 -9.89 2.59 5.90
C PRO A 139 -10.22 3.18 7.27
N THR A 140 -10.32 2.32 8.28
CA THR A 140 -10.49 2.73 9.68
C THR A 140 -9.42 2.09 10.55
N THR A 141 -9.21 2.67 11.73
CA THR A 141 -8.36 2.05 12.75
C THR A 141 -9.06 0.81 13.27
N ALA A 142 -8.38 -0.32 13.18
CA ALA A 142 -8.92 -1.61 13.57
C ALA A 142 -7.89 -2.44 14.32
N ILE A 143 -8.38 -3.29 15.21
CA ILE A 143 -7.65 -4.42 15.80
C ILE A 143 -8.44 -5.67 15.48
N ASP A 144 -7.78 -6.68 14.93
CA ASP A 144 -8.37 -7.95 14.53
C ASP A 144 -7.55 -9.09 15.14
N LEU A 145 -8.20 -9.93 15.95
CA LEU A 145 -7.63 -11.16 16.47
C LEU A 145 -8.34 -12.34 15.81
N ARG A 146 -7.57 -13.19 15.14
CA ARG A 146 -8.03 -14.39 14.47
C ARG A 146 -7.32 -15.62 15.03
N TYR A 147 -8.08 -16.69 15.21
CA TYR A 147 -7.60 -18.04 15.45
C TYR A 147 -8.16 -18.97 14.38
N ASP A 148 -7.32 -19.80 13.76
CA ASP A 148 -7.73 -20.75 12.74
C ASP A 148 -6.82 -21.99 12.77
N ASN A 149 -7.39 -23.16 13.08
CA ASN A 149 -6.68 -24.43 13.16
C ASN A 149 -7.15 -25.46 12.11
N GLY A 150 -7.93 -25.01 11.12
CA GLY A 150 -8.49 -25.87 10.08
C GLY A 150 -9.73 -26.69 10.46
N PHE A 151 -10.05 -26.86 11.75
CA PHE A 151 -11.33 -27.46 12.19
C PHE A 151 -12.37 -26.40 12.55
N PHE A 152 -11.95 -25.34 13.23
CA PHE A 152 -12.77 -24.18 13.52
C PHE A 152 -11.96 -22.89 13.41
N PHE A 153 -12.66 -21.79 13.18
CA PHE A 153 -12.09 -20.45 13.23
C PHE A 153 -12.84 -19.62 14.26
N TYR A 154 -12.12 -18.69 14.88
CA TYR A 154 -12.68 -17.66 15.75
C TYR A 154 -12.04 -16.32 15.39
N GLY A 155 -12.86 -15.30 15.19
CA GLY A 155 -12.41 -13.95 14.88
C GLY A 155 -13.11 -12.95 15.78
N THR A 156 -12.37 -11.98 16.29
CA THR A 156 -12.94 -10.80 16.95
C THR A 156 -12.24 -9.56 16.43
N ARG A 157 -13.04 -8.54 16.13
CA ARG A 157 -12.57 -7.29 15.53
C ARG A 157 -13.13 -6.11 16.29
N TRP A 158 -12.25 -5.17 16.61
CA TRP A 158 -12.59 -3.86 17.17
C TRP A 158 -12.31 -2.80 16.11
N LEU A 159 -13.31 -1.96 15.86
CA LEU A 159 -13.26 -0.88 14.89
C LEU A 159 -13.46 0.44 15.63
N GLU A 160 -12.61 1.41 15.33
CA GLU A 160 -12.88 2.81 15.65
C GLU A 160 -13.89 3.35 14.64
N LEU A 161 -14.94 4.02 15.12
CA LEU A 161 -16.05 4.58 14.33
C LEU A 161 -15.95 6.10 14.23
#